data_AF-A0AAV0P3Y9-F1
#
_entry.id   AF-A0AAV0P3Y9-F1
#
_cell.length_a   1.000
_cell.length_b   1.000
_cell.length_c   1.000
_cell.angle_alpha   90.00
_cell.angle_beta   90.00
_cell.angle_gamma   90.00
#
_symmetry.space_group_name_H-M   'P 1'
#
loop_
_entity.id
_entity.type
_entity.pdbx_description
1 polymer ?
#
loop_
_entity_poly.entity_id
_entity_poly.type
_entity_poly.pdbx_seq_one_letter_code
_entity_poly.pdbx_strand_id
1 'polypeptide(L)'
;MEETEATVTASAVENANSLKRKSDDIGWEYGKLVDPNNKDRVICNFCKNVNTRGINRFKKHIAQVGGGVAKCRICPNEAKQACLKWLEGTEKKKQENEKVVRELGLRSDVNFSSGGQQEEGLTCAAVAFNAIENDEFKQMVEAIGQFGPGLKPPTQYELREPLLKAEYARTKSLLSDREAEKEKNGCSIMTDAWKDMKRRSIMNIVTHCAEGTSFIKSKDTSAISHTAKALLSEKRPNMFWSSCATHTINLMLQGISNIPRFKKIVDQAKGFTIFIYGHHRTLECMRSFTKKREIIRPCVTRFASQFLTLQSLLDKKDSLMKMVVDAKWENIKDTSSKKGKEAYDTILSVMFWNGVEVFLKVFEPLVKLLD
;
A
#
# COMPACT_ATOMS: atom_id res chain seq x y z
N MET A 1 55.21 -12.90 5.80
CA MET A 1 54.86 -13.66 4.59
C MET A 1 53.41 -14.13 4.74
N GLU A 2 52.49 -13.17 4.94
CA GLU A 2 51.11 -13.44 5.38
C GLU A 2 50.13 -12.33 4.93
N GLU A 3 50.49 -11.54 3.91
CA GLU A 3 49.63 -10.46 3.36
C GLU A 3 49.14 -10.75 1.93
N THR A 4 49.52 -11.89 1.34
CA THR A 4 49.18 -12.25 -0.05
C THR A 4 48.00 -13.21 -0.19
N GLU A 5 47.54 -13.88 0.89
CA GLU A 5 46.38 -14.80 0.84
C GLU A 5 45.02 -14.11 1.11
N ALA A 6 44.99 -13.00 1.86
CA ALA A 6 43.75 -12.27 2.17
C ALA A 6 43.19 -11.49 0.96
N THR A 7 44.05 -11.02 0.07
CA THR A 7 43.67 -10.20 -1.11
C THR A 7 43.12 -11.06 -2.25
N VAL A 8 43.57 -12.32 -2.36
CA VAL A 8 43.07 -13.30 -3.35
C VAL A 8 41.68 -13.82 -2.96
N THR A 9 41.41 -13.96 -1.66
CA THR A 9 40.12 -14.44 -1.15
C THR A 9 39.03 -13.36 -1.22
N ALA A 10 39.35 -12.08 -0.98
CA ALA A 10 38.38 -10.97 -1.09
C ALA A 10 37.91 -10.71 -2.55
N SER A 11 38.83 -10.76 -3.52
CA SER A 11 38.53 -10.54 -4.95
C SER A 11 37.68 -11.66 -5.56
N ALA A 12 37.81 -12.89 -5.05
CA ALA A 12 36.97 -14.03 -5.46
C ALA A 12 35.52 -13.90 -4.93
N VAL A 13 35.33 -13.29 -3.76
CA VAL A 13 34.01 -13.10 -3.13
C VAL A 13 33.23 -11.95 -3.77
N GLU A 14 33.90 -10.86 -4.16
CA GLU A 14 33.26 -9.77 -4.93
C GLU A 14 32.83 -10.21 -6.34
N ASN A 15 33.65 -11.03 -7.02
CA ASN A 15 33.32 -11.60 -8.32
C ASN A 15 32.19 -12.66 -8.27
N ALA A 16 31.98 -13.32 -7.13
CA ALA A 16 30.85 -14.24 -6.96
C ALA A 16 29.51 -13.51 -6.80
N ASN A 17 29.52 -12.32 -6.20
CA ASN A 17 28.33 -11.49 -5.96
C ASN A 17 27.87 -10.71 -7.22
N SER A 18 28.76 -10.44 -8.18
CA SER A 18 28.40 -9.78 -9.44
C SER A 18 27.66 -10.72 -10.43
N LEU A 19 27.76 -12.03 -10.24
CA LEU A 19 27.18 -13.06 -11.12
C LEU A 19 25.78 -13.56 -10.68
N LYS A 20 25.21 -12.97 -9.60
CA LYS A 20 23.83 -13.21 -9.14
C LYS A 20 23.04 -11.89 -9.13
N ARG A 21 21.79 -11.93 -9.59
CA ARG A 21 20.86 -10.79 -9.45
C ARG A 21 20.38 -10.72 -7.99
N LYS A 22 20.19 -9.51 -7.43
CA LYS A 22 19.45 -9.29 -6.17
C LYS A 22 17.96 -9.64 -6.34
N SER A 23 17.63 -10.92 -6.40
CA SER A 23 16.25 -11.43 -6.47
C SER A 23 16.14 -12.79 -5.80
N ASP A 24 15.11 -12.99 -4.99
CA ASP A 24 14.80 -14.25 -4.28
C ASP A 24 14.23 -15.34 -5.22
N ASP A 25 14.60 -15.34 -6.50
CA ASP A 25 14.13 -16.32 -7.47
C ASP A 25 14.93 -17.62 -7.34
N ILE A 26 14.21 -18.73 -7.12
CA ILE A 26 14.78 -20.08 -6.94
C ILE A 26 15.71 -20.52 -8.08
N GLY A 27 15.56 -19.95 -9.29
CA GLY A 27 16.45 -20.22 -10.41
C GLY A 27 17.92 -19.86 -10.16
N TRP A 28 18.21 -18.91 -9.26
CA TRP A 28 19.59 -18.48 -8.95
C TRP A 28 20.34 -19.40 -7.99
N GLU A 29 19.66 -20.35 -7.37
CA GLU A 29 20.31 -21.42 -6.60
C GLU A 29 21.06 -22.39 -7.54
N TYR A 30 20.57 -22.54 -8.76
CA TYR A 30 21.03 -23.56 -9.70
C TYR A 30 21.72 -23.02 -10.96
N GLY A 31 21.72 -21.70 -11.14
CA GLY A 31 22.35 -21.03 -12.27
C GLY A 31 22.97 -19.70 -11.88
N LYS A 32 23.91 -19.23 -12.70
CA LYS A 32 24.55 -17.92 -12.55
C LYS A 32 24.56 -17.19 -13.89
N LEU A 33 24.77 -15.87 -13.87
CA LEU A 33 24.92 -15.10 -15.09
C LEU A 33 26.24 -15.48 -15.80
N VAL A 34 26.21 -15.45 -17.14
CA VAL A 34 27.44 -15.54 -17.95
C VAL A 34 28.20 -14.22 -17.86
N ASP A 35 27.49 -13.11 -18.03
CA ASP A 35 28.05 -11.76 -17.97
C ASP A 35 27.18 -10.87 -17.06
N PRO A 36 27.76 -10.11 -16.12
CA PRO A 36 27.00 -9.18 -15.27
C PRO A 36 26.22 -8.11 -16.04
N ASN A 37 26.69 -7.75 -17.25
CA ASN A 37 26.08 -6.75 -18.11
C ASN A 37 24.97 -7.30 -19.03
N ASN A 38 24.89 -8.63 -19.23
CA ASN A 38 23.88 -9.27 -20.07
C ASN A 38 22.98 -10.21 -19.26
N LYS A 39 21.86 -9.67 -18.79
CA LYS A 39 20.92 -10.32 -17.85
C LYS A 39 20.11 -11.46 -18.48
N ASP A 40 20.17 -11.64 -19.80
CA ASP A 40 19.41 -12.65 -20.52
C ASP A 40 20.17 -13.98 -20.68
N ARG A 41 21.46 -14.02 -20.31
CA ARG A 41 22.31 -15.22 -20.43
C ARG A 41 22.59 -15.86 -19.08
N VAL A 42 21.94 -16.99 -18.83
CA VAL A 42 22.09 -17.77 -17.58
C VAL A 42 22.76 -19.10 -17.91
N ILE A 43 23.87 -19.41 -17.22
CA ILE A 43 24.56 -20.69 -17.33
C ILE A 43 24.08 -21.66 -16.24
N CYS A 44 23.83 -22.90 -16.66
CA CYS A 44 23.47 -23.99 -15.75
C CYS A 44 24.67 -24.45 -14.94
N ASN A 45 24.54 -24.53 -13.61
CA ASN A 45 25.64 -25.02 -12.78
C ASN A 45 25.93 -26.52 -13.02
N PHE A 46 24.93 -27.29 -13.49
CA PHE A 46 25.02 -28.73 -13.72
C PHE A 46 25.57 -29.10 -15.10
N CYS A 47 24.86 -28.75 -16.19
CA CYS A 47 25.25 -29.15 -17.54
C CYS A 47 26.02 -28.08 -18.33
N LYS A 48 26.31 -26.93 -17.71
CA LYS A 48 27.01 -25.78 -18.30
C LYS A 48 26.36 -25.18 -19.57
N ASN A 49 25.16 -25.62 -19.94
CA ASN A 49 24.42 -25.04 -21.05
C ASN A 49 24.00 -23.60 -20.75
N VAL A 50 24.10 -22.72 -21.75
CA VAL A 50 23.76 -21.30 -21.63
C VAL A 50 22.38 -21.03 -22.23
N ASN A 51 21.46 -20.54 -21.40
CA ASN A 51 20.11 -20.15 -21.83
C ASN A 51 20.09 -18.65 -22.13
N THR A 52 19.60 -18.25 -23.30
CA THR A 52 19.68 -16.88 -23.85
C THR A 52 18.41 -16.02 -23.67
N ARG A 53 17.47 -16.40 -22.79
CA ARG A 53 16.22 -15.65 -22.56
C ARG A 53 15.85 -15.54 -21.07
N GLY A 54 16.86 -15.36 -20.23
CA GLY A 54 16.70 -15.09 -18.80
C GLY A 54 16.26 -16.28 -17.94
N ILE A 55 16.03 -15.98 -16.65
CA ILE A 55 15.89 -16.97 -15.57
C ILE A 55 14.66 -17.89 -15.71
N ASN A 56 13.60 -17.45 -16.39
CA ASN A 56 12.38 -18.24 -16.54
C ASN A 56 12.56 -19.39 -17.55
N ARG A 57 13.30 -19.17 -18.64
CA ARG A 57 13.69 -20.24 -19.58
C ARG A 57 14.66 -21.23 -18.91
N PHE A 58 15.54 -20.72 -18.05
CA PHE A 58 16.45 -21.52 -17.25
C PHE A 58 15.72 -22.48 -16.29
N LYS A 59 14.67 -22.02 -15.60
CA LYS A 59 13.83 -22.91 -14.76
C LYS A 59 13.17 -24.04 -15.56
N LYS A 60 12.72 -23.75 -16.78
CA LYS A 60 12.18 -24.77 -17.71
C LYS A 60 13.24 -25.79 -18.16
N HIS A 61 14.49 -25.35 -18.33
CA HIS A 61 15.63 -26.23 -18.62
C HIS A 61 15.91 -27.23 -17.49
N ILE A 62 15.87 -26.79 -16.22
CA ILE A 62 16.04 -27.67 -15.03
C ILE A 62 14.81 -28.55 -14.79
N ALA A 63 13.61 -27.99 -14.89
CA ALA A 63 12.36 -28.74 -14.72
C ALA A 63 12.09 -29.71 -15.88
N GLN A 64 12.85 -29.62 -16.98
CA GLN A 64 12.75 -30.44 -18.19
C GLN A 64 11.38 -30.32 -18.89
N VAL A 65 10.75 -29.14 -18.83
CA VAL A 65 9.40 -28.85 -19.36
C VAL A 65 9.43 -27.85 -20.52
N GLY A 66 8.49 -27.98 -21.46
CA GLY A 66 8.31 -27.07 -22.62
C GLY A 66 9.05 -27.50 -23.89
N GLY A 67 8.42 -27.25 -25.06
CA GLY A 67 8.86 -27.77 -26.36
C GLY A 67 10.02 -27.06 -27.07
N GLY A 68 10.58 -25.99 -26.49
CA GLY A 68 11.61 -25.15 -27.13
C GLY A 68 12.82 -24.85 -26.25
N VAL A 69 13.06 -25.65 -25.21
CA VAL A 69 14.13 -25.45 -24.23
C VAL A 69 14.95 -26.74 -24.13
N ALA A 70 16.27 -26.63 -24.29
CA ALA A 70 17.16 -27.76 -24.08
C ALA A 70 16.96 -28.30 -22.66
N LYS A 71 16.87 -29.62 -22.47
CA LYS A 71 16.62 -30.24 -21.15
C LYS A 71 17.93 -30.55 -20.45
N CYS A 72 18.05 -30.23 -19.16
CA CYS A 72 19.22 -30.62 -18.38
C CYS A 72 19.18 -32.12 -18.08
N ARG A 73 20.18 -32.90 -18.54
CA ARG A 73 20.26 -34.35 -18.27
C ARG A 73 21.01 -34.70 -16.99
N ILE A 74 21.64 -33.71 -16.35
CA ILE A 74 22.60 -33.88 -15.24
C ILE A 74 22.07 -33.29 -13.91
N CYS A 75 20.96 -32.55 -13.92
CA CYS A 75 20.46 -31.93 -12.70
C CYS A 75 19.88 -32.97 -11.72
N PRO A 76 20.11 -32.82 -10.41
CA PRO A 76 19.52 -33.67 -9.39
C PRO A 76 17.99 -33.52 -9.33
N ASN A 77 17.33 -34.57 -8.84
CA ASN A 77 15.87 -34.62 -8.76
C ASN A 77 15.29 -33.54 -7.85
N GLU A 78 16.00 -33.11 -6.78
CA GLU A 78 15.52 -32.01 -5.94
C GLU A 78 15.42 -30.70 -6.73
N ALA A 79 16.45 -30.35 -7.51
CA ALA A 79 16.46 -29.14 -8.33
C ALA A 79 15.35 -29.16 -9.40
N LYS A 80 15.10 -30.33 -10.00
CA LYS A 80 14.00 -30.54 -10.95
C LYS A 80 12.64 -30.28 -10.29
N GLN A 81 12.38 -30.89 -9.13
CA GLN A 81 11.10 -30.74 -8.42
C GLN A 81 10.90 -29.31 -7.89
N ALA A 82 11.95 -28.67 -7.38
CA ALA A 82 11.90 -27.30 -6.88
C ALA A 82 11.50 -26.30 -7.98
N CYS A 83 12.14 -26.40 -9.16
CA CYS A 83 11.82 -25.56 -10.31
C CYS A 83 10.41 -25.86 -10.88
N LEU A 84 9.97 -27.13 -10.87
CA LEU A 84 8.64 -27.53 -11.33
C LEU A 84 7.54 -26.95 -10.43
N LYS A 85 7.64 -27.13 -9.11
CA LYS A 85 6.68 -26.58 -8.14
C LYS A 85 6.53 -25.06 -8.26
N TRP A 86 7.65 -24.37 -8.49
CA TRP A 86 7.64 -22.91 -8.67
C TRP A 86 6.88 -22.51 -9.94
N LEU A 87 7.13 -23.18 -11.07
CA LEU A 87 6.43 -22.92 -12.34
C LEU A 87 4.93 -23.19 -12.23
N GLU A 88 4.53 -24.31 -11.64
CA GLU A 88 3.12 -24.65 -11.39
C GLU A 88 2.43 -23.65 -10.46
N GLY A 89 3.11 -23.20 -9.40
CA GLY A 89 2.58 -22.18 -8.50
C GLY A 89 2.36 -20.83 -9.18
N THR A 90 3.17 -20.51 -10.19
CA THR A 90 3.02 -19.26 -10.97
C THR A 90 1.84 -19.35 -11.93
N GLU A 91 1.63 -20.51 -12.56
CA GLU A 91 0.50 -20.76 -13.46
C GLU A 91 -0.83 -20.78 -12.71
N LYS A 92 -0.89 -21.38 -11.52
CA LYS A 92 -2.08 -21.35 -10.63
C LYS A 92 -2.46 -19.92 -10.25
N LYS A 93 -1.48 -19.07 -9.88
CA LYS A 93 -1.71 -17.65 -9.59
C LYS A 93 -2.22 -16.89 -10.82
N LYS A 94 -1.74 -17.23 -12.01
CA LYS A 94 -2.23 -16.64 -13.27
C LYS A 94 -3.68 -17.03 -13.54
N GLN A 95 -4.03 -18.31 -13.38
CA GLN A 95 -5.40 -18.80 -13.55
C GLN A 95 -6.37 -18.23 -12.50
N GLU A 96 -5.93 -18.07 -11.24
CA GLU A 96 -6.71 -17.40 -10.19
C GLU A 96 -6.94 -15.92 -10.54
N ASN A 97 -5.91 -15.21 -10.99
CA ASN A 97 -6.06 -13.83 -11.45
C ASN A 97 -6.98 -13.72 -12.67
N GLU A 98 -6.88 -14.63 -13.65
CA GLU A 98 -7.78 -14.66 -14.80
C GLU A 98 -9.23 -14.97 -14.40
N LYS A 99 -9.45 -15.85 -13.40
CA LYS A 99 -10.79 -16.09 -12.82
C LYS A 99 -11.33 -14.85 -12.12
N VAL A 100 -10.52 -14.16 -11.32
CA VAL A 100 -10.90 -12.89 -10.65
C VAL A 100 -11.23 -11.82 -11.69
N VAL A 101 -10.42 -11.68 -12.75
CA VAL A 101 -10.67 -10.73 -13.84
C VAL A 101 -11.95 -11.09 -14.60
N ARG A 102 -12.21 -12.38 -14.86
CA ARG A 102 -13.44 -12.84 -15.52
C ARG A 102 -14.68 -12.65 -14.65
N GLU A 103 -14.56 -12.84 -13.34
CA GLU A 103 -15.64 -12.60 -12.37
C GLU A 103 -15.94 -11.10 -12.21
N LEU A 104 -14.91 -10.25 -12.29
CA LEU A 104 -15.07 -8.80 -12.40
C LEU A 104 -15.73 -8.41 -13.73
N GLY A 105 -15.40 -9.09 -14.83
CA GLY A 105 -16.02 -8.89 -16.15
C GLY A 105 -17.49 -9.35 -16.24
N LEU A 106 -17.88 -10.37 -15.47
CA LEU A 106 -19.28 -10.83 -15.38
C LEU A 106 -20.15 -9.93 -14.48
N ARG A 107 -19.54 -9.06 -13.66
CA ARG A 107 -20.26 -8.04 -12.88
C ARG A 107 -20.57 -6.76 -13.67
N SER A 108 -20.09 -6.66 -14.92
CA SER A 108 -20.36 -5.54 -15.83
C SER A 108 -21.59 -5.72 -16.72
N ASP A 109 -22.23 -6.90 -16.76
CA ASP A 109 -23.45 -7.09 -17.55
C ASP A 109 -24.70 -6.71 -16.74
N VAL A 110 -24.82 -5.42 -16.41
CA VAL A 110 -26.13 -4.79 -16.24
C VAL A 110 -26.38 -3.99 -17.49
N ASN A 111 -27.16 -4.59 -18.37
CA ASN A 111 -27.58 -4.03 -19.64
C ASN A 111 -28.40 -2.75 -19.38
N PHE A 112 -27.77 -1.59 -19.57
CA PHE A 112 -28.48 -0.33 -19.76
C PHE A 112 -28.47 -0.01 -21.26
N SER A 113 -29.63 -0.20 -21.88
CA SER A 113 -29.88 0.24 -23.23
C SER A 113 -29.75 1.77 -23.32
N SER A 114 -29.18 2.22 -24.44
CA SER A 114 -29.19 3.59 -25.01
C SER A 114 -28.29 4.67 -24.41
N GLY A 115 -27.16 4.93 -25.10
CA GLY A 115 -26.40 6.20 -25.01
C GLY A 115 -24.88 6.02 -25.13
N GLY A 116 -24.35 5.95 -26.35
CA GLY A 116 -22.97 5.53 -26.64
C GLY A 116 -21.82 6.45 -26.16
N GLN A 117 -20.69 5.80 -25.88
CA GLN A 117 -19.30 6.27 -25.89
C GLN A 117 -18.77 7.21 -24.78
N GLN A 118 -19.58 7.77 -23.89
CA GLN A 118 -19.05 8.68 -22.85
C GLN A 118 -18.58 8.00 -21.54
N GLU A 119 -18.98 6.77 -21.25
CA GLU A 119 -18.76 6.15 -19.92
C GLU A 119 -17.48 5.31 -19.79
N GLU A 120 -16.73 5.06 -20.86
CA GLU A 120 -15.57 4.14 -20.86
C GLU A 120 -14.23 4.78 -20.43
N GLY A 121 -14.13 6.11 -20.36
CA GLY A 121 -12.85 6.80 -20.16
C GLY A 121 -12.23 6.61 -18.77
N LEU A 122 -13.03 6.82 -17.71
CA LEU A 122 -12.52 6.80 -16.33
C LEU A 122 -12.24 5.38 -15.81
N THR A 123 -13.09 4.44 -16.21
CA THR A 123 -13.05 3.02 -15.78
C THR A 123 -11.90 2.26 -16.44
N CYS A 124 -11.56 2.56 -17.70
CA CYS A 124 -10.43 1.95 -18.40
C CYS A 124 -9.06 2.48 -17.93
N ALA A 125 -8.99 3.72 -17.45
CA ALA A 125 -7.75 4.37 -17.04
C ALA A 125 -7.37 4.15 -15.57
N ALA A 126 -8.17 3.40 -14.80
CA ALA A 126 -8.01 3.19 -13.37
C ALA A 126 -7.88 4.50 -12.55
N VAL A 127 -8.57 5.55 -13.02
CA VAL A 127 -8.65 6.84 -12.32
C VAL A 127 -9.67 6.69 -11.19
N ALA A 128 -9.34 7.21 -10.00
CA ALA A 128 -10.25 7.15 -8.86
C ALA A 128 -11.51 7.97 -9.15
N PHE A 129 -12.70 7.42 -8.84
CA PHE A 129 -13.97 8.06 -9.16
C PHE A 129 -14.14 9.45 -8.54
N ASN A 130 -13.54 9.70 -7.37
CA ASN A 130 -13.57 11.00 -6.72
C ASN A 130 -12.79 12.09 -7.48
N ALA A 131 -12.03 11.76 -8.52
CA ALA A 131 -11.37 12.75 -9.37
C ALA A 131 -12.38 13.71 -10.04
N ILE A 132 -13.62 13.27 -10.26
CA ILE A 132 -14.66 14.11 -10.88
C ILE A 132 -15.20 15.20 -9.95
N GLU A 133 -14.99 15.06 -8.64
CA GLU A 133 -15.46 16.04 -7.65
C GLU A 133 -14.57 17.28 -7.57
N ASN A 134 -13.35 17.19 -8.12
CA ASN A 134 -12.38 18.27 -8.19
C ASN A 134 -12.88 19.41 -9.10
N ASP A 135 -12.79 20.66 -8.64
CA ASP A 135 -13.33 21.82 -9.36
C ASP A 135 -12.52 22.14 -10.61
N GLU A 136 -11.20 21.91 -10.61
CA GLU A 136 -10.38 22.06 -11.80
C GLU A 136 -10.74 21.04 -12.89
N PHE A 137 -11.16 19.82 -12.50
CA PHE A 137 -11.70 18.83 -13.43
C PHE A 137 -13.00 19.32 -14.07
N LYS A 138 -13.91 19.92 -13.29
CA LYS A 138 -15.16 20.50 -13.81
C LYS A 138 -14.88 21.65 -14.78
N GLN A 139 -13.96 22.54 -14.43
CA GLN A 139 -13.53 23.64 -15.30
C GLN A 139 -12.90 23.13 -16.60
N MET A 140 -12.09 22.07 -16.52
CA MET A 140 -11.51 21.42 -17.70
C MET A 140 -12.60 20.86 -18.61
N VAL A 141 -13.61 20.16 -18.06
CA VAL A 141 -14.73 19.62 -18.82
C VAL A 141 -15.55 20.74 -19.48
N GLU A 142 -15.81 21.83 -18.76
CA GLU A 142 -16.49 23.01 -19.31
C GLU A 142 -15.70 23.64 -20.46
N ALA A 143 -14.39 23.83 -20.30
CA ALA A 143 -13.53 24.38 -21.34
C ALA A 143 -13.49 23.48 -22.60
N ILE A 144 -13.45 22.15 -22.42
CA ILE A 144 -13.57 21.19 -23.52
C ILE A 144 -14.92 21.33 -24.23
N GLY A 145 -16.00 21.47 -23.46
CA GLY A 145 -17.36 21.68 -24.00
C GLY A 145 -17.49 22.97 -24.79
N GLN A 146 -16.90 24.07 -24.31
CA GLN A 146 -16.88 25.37 -24.99
C GLN A 146 -16.10 25.35 -26.30
N PHE A 147 -15.01 24.57 -26.38
CA PHE A 147 -14.24 24.43 -27.62
C PHE A 147 -15.01 23.71 -28.72
N GLY A 148 -15.78 22.68 -28.35
CA GLY A 148 -16.61 21.90 -29.27
C GLY A 148 -15.86 20.78 -30.02
N PRO A 149 -16.53 20.15 -31.01
CA PRO A 149 -15.98 19.00 -31.73
C PRO A 149 -14.72 19.38 -32.53
N GLY A 150 -13.66 18.58 -32.40
CA GLY A 150 -12.38 18.78 -33.09
C GLY A 150 -11.23 19.26 -32.19
N LEU A 151 -11.47 19.44 -30.88
CA LEU A 151 -10.39 19.65 -29.91
C LEU A 151 -9.37 18.52 -30.00
N LYS A 152 -8.10 18.87 -30.21
CA LYS A 152 -6.99 17.93 -30.07
C LYS A 152 -6.51 17.99 -28.61
N PRO A 153 -6.67 16.91 -27.83
CA PRO A 153 -6.18 16.91 -26.46
C PRO A 153 -4.66 17.06 -26.44
N PRO A 154 -4.09 17.67 -25.38
CA PRO A 154 -2.65 17.76 -25.21
C PRO A 154 -2.00 16.37 -25.22
N THR A 155 -0.84 16.29 -25.86
CA THR A 155 0.00 15.09 -25.82
C THR A 155 0.63 14.88 -24.43
N GLN A 156 1.08 13.65 -24.17
CA GLN A 156 1.80 13.35 -22.93
C GLN A 156 3.04 14.24 -22.73
N TYR A 157 3.74 14.57 -23.82
CA TYR A 157 4.91 15.45 -23.77
C TYR A 157 4.50 16.86 -23.35
N GLU A 158 3.44 17.41 -23.97
CA GLU A 158 2.94 18.75 -23.66
C GLU A 158 2.50 18.86 -22.19
N LEU A 159 1.79 17.85 -21.67
CA LEU A 159 1.40 17.81 -20.25
C LEU A 159 2.60 17.72 -19.32
N ARG A 160 3.57 16.85 -19.62
CA ARG A 160 4.71 16.57 -18.74
C ARG A 160 5.74 17.69 -18.71
N GLU A 161 5.92 18.41 -19.80
CA GLU A 161 6.97 19.42 -19.92
C GLU A 161 6.44 20.87 -20.01
N PRO A 162 5.96 21.39 -21.15
CA PRO A 162 5.65 22.80 -21.27
C PRO A 162 4.48 23.22 -20.37
N LEU A 163 3.39 22.47 -20.32
CA LEU A 163 2.23 22.81 -19.50
C LEU A 163 2.53 22.69 -18.01
N LEU A 164 3.25 21.64 -17.59
CA LEU A 164 3.69 21.50 -16.20
C LEU A 164 4.63 22.64 -15.78
N LYS A 165 5.57 23.05 -16.64
CA LYS A 165 6.48 24.18 -16.36
C LYS A 165 5.71 25.50 -16.26
N ALA A 166 4.74 25.72 -17.15
CA ALA A 166 3.88 26.91 -17.11
C ALA A 166 3.05 26.96 -15.81
N GLU A 167 2.45 25.83 -15.43
CA GLU A 167 1.65 25.72 -14.20
C GLU A 167 2.50 25.86 -12.93
N TYR A 168 3.71 25.30 -12.94
CA TYR A 168 4.69 25.51 -11.87
C TYR A 168 5.08 26.98 -11.74
N ALA A 169 5.33 27.69 -12.85
CA ALA A 169 5.66 29.11 -12.84
C ALA A 169 4.48 29.95 -12.32
N ARG A 170 3.25 29.65 -12.76
CA ARG A 170 2.02 30.28 -12.26
C ARG A 170 1.88 30.10 -10.75
N THR A 171 2.00 28.86 -10.28
CA THR A 171 1.93 28.54 -8.85
C THR A 171 3.02 29.25 -8.05
N LYS A 172 4.25 29.31 -8.58
CA LYS A 172 5.36 30.04 -7.95
C LYS A 172 5.08 31.54 -7.85
N SER A 173 4.46 32.13 -8.86
CA SER A 173 4.02 33.54 -8.83
C SER A 173 2.95 33.78 -7.75
N LEU A 174 1.98 32.87 -7.61
CA LEU A 174 0.97 32.95 -6.55
C LEU A 174 1.54 32.78 -5.14
N LEU A 175 2.77 32.29 -5.02
CA LEU A 175 3.49 32.10 -3.76
C LEU A 175 4.47 33.25 -3.44
N SER A 176 4.60 34.27 -4.29
CA SER A 176 5.55 35.37 -4.09
C SER A 176 5.36 36.08 -2.76
N ASP A 177 4.10 36.33 -2.39
CA ASP A 177 3.77 37.08 -1.18
C ASP A 177 4.16 36.29 0.08
N ARG A 178 4.00 34.97 0.03
CA ARG A 178 4.46 34.06 1.07
C ARG A 178 5.98 34.05 1.17
N GLU A 179 6.70 34.03 0.05
CA GLU A 179 8.17 34.07 0.05
C GLU A 179 8.69 35.40 0.62
N ALA A 180 8.09 36.54 0.24
CA ALA A 180 8.44 37.86 0.75
C ALA A 180 8.17 37.99 2.26
N GLU A 181 7.06 37.43 2.75
CA GLU A 181 6.77 37.41 4.19
C GLU A 181 7.82 36.59 4.96
N LYS A 182 8.16 35.39 4.46
CA LYS A 182 9.17 34.52 5.07
C LYS A 182 10.53 35.20 5.19
N GLU A 183 10.90 36.03 4.21
CA GLU A 183 12.15 36.79 4.25
C GLU A 183 12.12 37.92 5.29
N LYS A 184 10.95 38.57 5.44
CA LYS A 184 10.76 39.67 6.38
C LYS A 184 10.66 39.22 7.84
N ASN A 185 9.83 38.22 8.13
CA ASN A 185 9.44 37.84 9.49
C ASN A 185 9.94 36.44 9.90
N GLY A 186 10.52 35.69 8.96
CA GLY A 186 10.88 34.29 9.18
C GLY A 186 9.69 33.34 9.00
N CYS A 187 9.94 32.05 9.19
CA CYS A 187 8.88 31.04 9.08
C CYS A 187 9.17 29.80 9.94
N SER A 188 8.11 29.02 10.18
CA SER A 188 8.23 27.70 10.79
C SER A 188 8.37 26.63 9.72
N ILE A 189 9.34 25.73 9.89
CA ILE A 189 9.51 24.57 9.01
C ILE A 189 8.82 23.38 9.64
N MET A 190 7.85 22.82 8.94
CA MET A 190 7.17 21.58 9.31
C MET A 190 7.70 20.43 8.47
N THR A 191 7.90 19.29 9.11
CA THR A 191 8.27 18.04 8.44
C THR A 191 7.18 17.01 8.65
N ASP A 192 6.63 16.50 7.55
CA ASP A 192 5.66 15.42 7.56
C ASP A 192 6.30 14.18 6.95
N ALA A 193 6.61 13.21 7.80
CA ALA A 193 7.28 11.99 7.42
C ALA A 193 6.35 10.80 7.61
N TRP A 194 6.22 9.99 6.56
CA TRP A 194 5.43 8.77 6.58
C TRP A 194 6.21 7.63 5.95
N LYS A 195 5.90 6.41 6.39
CA LYS A 195 6.52 5.18 5.91
C LYS A 195 5.44 4.27 5.36
N ASP A 196 5.63 3.81 4.13
CA ASP A 196 4.72 2.85 3.52
C ASP A 196 5.00 1.40 3.98
N MET A 197 4.08 0.48 3.66
CA MET A 197 4.24 -0.94 4.01
C MET A 197 5.41 -1.62 3.28
N LYS A 198 5.92 -1.01 2.21
CA LYS A 198 7.12 -1.46 1.46
C LYS A 198 8.41 -0.86 2.04
N ARG A 199 8.33 -0.26 3.24
CA ARG A 199 9.42 0.40 3.97
C ARG A 199 10.04 1.59 3.24
N ARG A 200 9.34 2.20 2.28
CA ARG A 200 9.74 3.48 1.71
C ARG A 200 9.34 4.59 2.67
N SER A 201 10.30 5.43 3.05
CA SER A 201 10.08 6.58 3.91
C SER A 201 10.14 7.84 3.07
N ILE A 202 9.07 8.62 3.08
CA ILE A 202 9.01 9.90 2.37
C ILE A 202 8.82 11.01 3.41
N MET A 203 9.62 12.07 3.27
CA MET A 203 9.55 13.25 4.12
C MET A 203 9.19 14.46 3.27
N ASN A 204 8.03 15.03 3.55
CA ASN A 204 7.61 16.31 3.01
C ASN A 204 8.14 17.43 3.90
N ILE A 205 8.68 18.46 3.27
CA ILE A 205 9.14 19.68 3.92
C ILE A 205 8.21 20.79 3.49
N VAL A 206 7.63 21.43 4.49
CA VAL A 206 6.61 22.46 4.34
C VAL A 206 7.02 23.66 5.18
N THR A 207 6.74 24.86 4.70
CA THR A 207 6.91 26.10 5.49
C THR A 207 5.55 26.66 5.85
N HIS A 208 5.47 27.26 7.02
CA HIS A 208 4.31 27.99 7.48
C HIS A 208 4.73 29.40 7.91
N CYS A 209 3.98 30.37 7.43
CA CYS A 209 4.16 31.80 7.64
C CYS A 209 2.80 32.46 7.89
N ALA A 210 2.76 33.76 8.19
CA ALA A 210 1.50 34.47 8.45
C ALA A 210 0.52 34.39 7.25
N GLU A 211 1.05 34.38 6.03
CA GLU A 211 0.29 34.25 4.78
C GLU A 211 -0.07 32.79 4.42
N GLY A 212 0.24 31.84 5.32
CA GLY A 212 -0.15 30.45 5.24
C GLY A 212 0.98 29.48 4.94
N THR A 213 0.61 28.34 4.36
CA THR A 213 1.47 27.16 4.25
C THR A 213 1.95 26.95 2.82
N SER A 214 3.24 26.64 2.63
CA SER A 214 3.83 26.36 1.31
C SER A 214 4.62 25.05 1.34
N PHE A 215 4.31 24.17 0.40
CA PHE A 215 5.13 22.98 0.15
C PHE A 215 6.47 23.38 -0.48
N ILE A 216 7.57 22.87 0.07
CA ILE A 216 8.91 23.11 -0.48
C ILE A 216 9.33 21.93 -1.35
N LYS A 217 9.38 20.74 -0.76
CA LYS A 217 9.85 19.53 -1.44
C LYS A 217 9.47 18.25 -0.70
N SER A 218 9.45 17.17 -1.44
CA SER A 218 9.37 15.81 -0.90
C SER A 218 10.72 15.12 -1.08
N LYS A 219 11.20 14.44 -0.05
CA LYS A 219 12.49 13.74 -0.06
C LYS A 219 12.30 12.27 0.30
N ASP A 220 12.83 11.39 -0.54
CA ASP A 220 13.00 9.99 -0.19
C ASP A 220 14.08 9.85 0.90
N THR A 221 13.67 9.29 2.03
CA THR A 221 14.51 9.05 3.22
C THR A 221 14.55 7.58 3.58
N SER A 222 14.17 6.68 2.66
CA SER A 222 14.14 5.23 2.87
C SER A 222 15.50 4.65 3.26
N ALA A 223 16.58 5.27 2.79
CA ALA A 223 17.96 4.89 3.13
C ALA A 223 18.41 5.37 4.52
N ILE A 224 17.63 6.23 5.19
CA ILE A 224 18.02 6.90 6.42
C ILE A 224 17.09 6.44 7.54
N SER A 225 17.65 5.76 8.55
CA SER A 225 16.87 5.23 9.68
C SER A 225 16.55 6.27 10.76
N HIS A 226 16.84 7.55 10.51
CA HIS A 226 16.71 8.62 11.50
C HIS A 226 15.39 9.39 11.35
N THR A 227 14.87 9.87 12.48
CA THR A 227 13.71 10.77 12.51
C THR A 227 14.06 12.13 11.89
N ALA A 228 13.04 12.87 11.43
CA ALA A 228 13.24 14.21 10.85
C ALA A 228 14.03 15.14 11.78
N LYS A 229 13.75 15.06 13.08
CA LYS A 229 14.49 15.80 14.12
C LYS A 229 15.97 15.46 14.08
N ALA A 230 16.35 14.19 14.15
CA ALA A 230 17.76 13.80 14.15
C ALA A 230 18.50 14.26 12.88
N LEU A 231 17.88 14.11 11.71
CA LEU A 231 18.47 14.52 10.43
C LEU A 231 18.74 16.03 10.34
N LEU A 232 17.85 16.83 10.91
CA LEU A 232 17.93 18.28 10.79
C LEU A 232 18.68 18.91 11.97
N SER A 233 18.66 18.32 13.15
CA SER A 233 19.49 18.75 14.28
C SER A 233 20.99 18.57 13.98
N GLU A 234 21.38 17.53 13.23
CA GLU A 234 22.77 17.36 12.76
C GLU A 234 23.18 18.47 11.79
N LYS A 235 22.31 18.83 10.84
CA LYS A 235 22.63 19.83 9.81
C LYS A 235 22.47 21.27 10.27
N ARG A 236 21.60 21.52 11.25
CA ARG A 236 21.21 22.85 11.75
C ARG A 236 21.13 22.80 13.28
N PRO A 237 22.28 22.75 13.97
CA PRO A 237 22.32 22.56 15.43
C PRO A 237 21.72 23.73 16.21
N ASN A 238 21.75 24.94 15.66
CA ASN A 238 21.23 26.15 16.31
C ASN A 238 19.75 26.42 16.03
N MET A 239 19.06 25.53 15.30
CA MET A 239 17.64 25.69 15.00
C MET A 239 16.79 25.16 16.16
N PHE A 240 15.78 25.93 16.58
CA PHE A 240 14.83 25.49 17.59
C PHE A 240 13.92 24.37 17.06
N TRP A 241 13.58 23.41 17.93
CA TRP A 241 12.76 22.25 17.59
C TRP A 241 11.62 22.05 18.59
N SER A 242 10.39 22.01 18.08
CA SER A 242 9.23 21.53 18.82
C SER A 242 8.71 20.21 18.23
N SER A 243 8.14 19.36 19.08
CA SER A 243 7.44 18.16 18.63
C SER A 243 6.07 18.52 18.08
N CYS A 244 5.61 17.79 17.06
CA CYS A 244 4.28 17.96 16.51
C CYS A 244 3.20 17.66 17.57
N ALA A 245 2.28 18.61 17.82
CA ALA A 245 1.18 18.45 18.75
C ALA A 245 0.29 17.24 18.39
N THR A 246 -0.01 17.05 17.10
CA THR A 246 -0.75 15.89 16.59
C THR A 246 -0.05 14.57 16.91
N HIS A 247 1.29 14.52 16.83
CA HIS A 247 2.04 13.32 17.20
C HIS A 247 1.95 13.07 18.71
N THR A 248 2.11 14.11 19.52
CA THR A 248 1.99 14.02 20.97
C THR A 248 0.60 13.54 21.40
N ILE A 249 -0.48 14.10 20.85
CA ILE A 249 -1.85 13.66 21.14
C ILE A 249 -2.04 12.20 20.70
N ASN A 250 -1.53 11.80 19.53
CA ASN A 250 -1.57 10.40 19.12
C ASN A 250 -0.85 9.45 20.10
N LEU A 251 0.29 9.86 20.67
CA LEU A 251 0.99 9.10 21.70
C LEU A 251 0.21 9.07 23.03
N MET A 252 -0.49 10.14 23.39
CA MET A 252 -1.39 10.14 24.54
C MET A 252 -2.55 9.14 24.33
N LEU A 253 -3.17 9.16 23.15
CA LEU A 253 -4.21 8.20 22.75
C LEU A 253 -3.68 6.75 22.85
N GLN A 254 -2.43 6.50 22.43
CA GLN A 254 -1.77 5.20 22.60
C GLN A 254 -1.62 4.80 24.07
N GLY A 255 -1.22 5.74 24.93
CA GLY A 255 -1.05 5.50 26.35
C GLY A 255 -2.36 5.10 27.02
N ILE A 256 -3.43 5.85 26.75
CA ILE A 256 -4.76 5.58 27.31
C ILE A 256 -5.33 4.27 26.76
N SER A 257 -5.12 3.96 25.47
CA SER A 257 -5.67 2.72 24.89
C SER A 257 -4.96 1.46 25.41
N ASN A 258 -3.73 1.57 25.90
CA ASN A 258 -2.99 0.49 26.53
C ASN A 258 -3.43 0.18 27.97
N ILE A 259 -4.29 1.01 28.58
CA ILE A 259 -4.89 0.70 29.88
C ILE A 259 -5.62 -0.66 29.77
N PRO A 260 -5.39 -1.63 30.67
CA PRO A 260 -5.85 -3.01 30.50
C PRO A 260 -7.34 -3.17 30.15
N ARG A 261 -8.19 -2.33 30.77
CA ARG A 261 -9.63 -2.29 30.49
C ARG A 261 -9.92 -1.93 29.03
N PHE A 262 -9.28 -0.89 28.49
CA PHE A 262 -9.49 -0.44 27.11
C PHE A 262 -8.77 -1.31 26.10
N LYS A 263 -7.57 -1.79 26.43
CA LYS A 263 -6.81 -2.72 25.60
C LYS A 263 -7.62 -3.97 25.27
N LYS A 264 -8.31 -4.54 26.28
CA LYS A 264 -9.19 -5.69 26.09
C LYS A 264 -10.31 -5.41 25.07
N ILE A 265 -10.97 -4.26 25.17
CA ILE A 265 -12.03 -3.85 24.23
C ILE A 265 -11.48 -3.68 22.81
N VAL A 266 -10.35 -3.00 22.67
CA VAL A 266 -9.68 -2.80 21.38
C VAL A 266 -9.27 -4.13 20.75
N ASP A 267 -8.74 -5.06 21.53
CA ASP A 267 -8.29 -6.36 21.03
C ASP A 267 -9.49 -7.26 20.65
N GLN A 268 -10.61 -7.19 21.38
CA GLN A 268 -11.88 -7.84 21.00
C GLN A 268 -12.43 -7.29 19.67
N ALA A 269 -12.45 -5.96 19.52
CA ALA A 269 -12.89 -5.31 18.28
C ALA A 269 -11.99 -5.67 17.08
N LYS A 270 -10.66 -5.75 17.29
CA LYS A 270 -9.71 -6.23 16.29
C LYS A 270 -9.96 -7.69 15.93
N GLY A 271 -10.17 -8.56 16.92
CA GLY A 271 -10.47 -9.97 16.69
C GLY A 271 -11.71 -10.15 15.82
N PHE A 272 -12.79 -9.45 16.15
CA PHE A 272 -14.04 -9.44 15.38
C PHE A 272 -13.82 -8.95 13.94
N THR A 273 -13.20 -7.77 13.77
CA THR A 273 -12.96 -7.21 12.43
C THR A 273 -12.06 -8.09 11.57
N ILE A 274 -10.98 -8.65 12.14
CA ILE A 274 -10.12 -9.61 11.42
C ILE A 274 -10.91 -10.84 10.97
N PHE A 275 -11.81 -11.35 11.82
CA PHE A 275 -12.64 -12.50 11.47
C PHE A 275 -13.64 -12.19 10.34
N ILE A 276 -14.35 -11.07 10.41
CA ILE A 276 -15.30 -10.64 9.37
C ILE A 276 -14.60 -10.42 8.03
N TYR A 277 -13.47 -9.73 8.02
CA TYR A 277 -12.75 -9.44 6.77
C TYR A 277 -11.84 -10.59 6.30
N GLY A 278 -11.62 -11.61 7.13
CA GLY A 278 -10.77 -12.75 6.81
C GLY A 278 -11.42 -13.77 5.88
N HIS A 279 -12.75 -13.81 5.81
CA HIS A 279 -13.48 -14.76 4.98
C HIS A 279 -14.52 -14.06 4.09
N HIS A 280 -14.59 -14.44 2.80
CA HIS A 280 -15.51 -13.81 1.84
C HIS A 280 -16.98 -13.92 2.29
N ARG A 281 -17.38 -15.07 2.86
CA ARG A 281 -18.76 -15.33 3.31
C ARG A 281 -19.15 -14.52 4.54
N THR A 282 -18.25 -14.36 5.50
CA THR A 282 -18.53 -13.55 6.70
C THR A 282 -18.60 -12.07 6.35
N LEU A 283 -17.75 -11.60 5.42
CA LEU A 283 -17.81 -10.25 4.89
C LEU A 283 -19.11 -9.97 4.12
N GLU A 284 -19.52 -10.89 3.24
CA GLU A 284 -20.77 -10.79 2.49
C GLU A 284 -21.99 -10.81 3.42
N CYS A 285 -21.96 -11.68 4.44
CA CYS A 285 -22.97 -11.71 5.49
C CYS A 285 -23.10 -10.32 6.15
N MET A 286 -21.99 -9.74 6.64
CA MET A 286 -22.00 -8.40 7.25
C MET A 286 -22.59 -7.34 6.32
N ARG A 287 -22.16 -7.32 5.05
CA ARG A 287 -22.66 -6.36 4.05
C ARG A 287 -24.16 -6.47 3.82
N SER A 288 -24.75 -7.66 3.95
CA SER A 288 -26.19 -7.86 3.81
C SER A 288 -27.00 -7.21 4.94
N PHE A 289 -26.44 -7.12 6.16
CA PHE A 289 -27.09 -6.48 7.32
C PHE A 289 -26.75 -4.99 7.48
N THR A 290 -25.63 -4.54 6.93
CA THR A 290 -25.17 -3.14 7.05
C THR A 290 -25.50 -2.28 5.83
N LYS A 291 -26.33 -2.75 4.90
CA LYS A 291 -26.64 -2.08 3.63
C LYS A 291 -25.36 -1.72 2.85
N LYS A 292 -24.40 -2.65 2.81
CA LYS A 292 -23.06 -2.49 2.22
C LYS A 292 -22.19 -1.39 2.86
N ARG A 293 -22.55 -0.87 4.04
CA ARG A 293 -21.68 0.05 4.79
C ARG A 293 -20.56 -0.72 5.46
N GLU A 294 -19.33 -0.39 5.11
CA GLU A 294 -18.13 -1.01 5.66
C GLU A 294 -17.84 -0.52 7.09
N ILE A 295 -17.15 -1.36 7.86
CA ILE A 295 -16.53 -0.97 9.12
C ILE A 295 -15.21 -0.26 8.79
N ILE A 296 -14.98 0.91 9.37
CA ILE A 296 -13.69 1.59 9.23
C ILE A 296 -12.62 0.69 9.86
N ARG A 297 -11.63 0.28 9.07
CA ARG A 297 -10.58 -0.63 9.53
C ARG A 297 -9.47 0.15 10.23
N PRO A 298 -8.82 -0.44 11.25
CA PRO A 298 -7.66 0.19 11.86
C PRO A 298 -6.52 0.27 10.83
N CYS A 299 -6.16 1.47 10.41
CA CYS A 299 -4.95 1.72 9.62
C CYS A 299 -3.72 1.74 10.54
N VAL A 300 -2.62 1.16 10.06
CA VAL A 300 -1.35 1.03 10.81
C VAL A 300 -0.79 2.38 11.31
N THR A 301 -1.19 3.50 10.70
CA THR A 301 -0.46 4.77 10.82
C THR A 301 -0.99 5.77 11.86
N ARG A 302 -2.18 5.63 12.48
CA ARG A 302 -2.67 6.62 13.47
C ARG A 302 -3.61 6.01 14.53
N PHE A 303 -3.46 6.41 15.80
CA PHE A 303 -4.31 5.93 16.91
C PHE A 303 -5.77 6.33 16.76
N ALA A 304 -6.04 7.46 16.10
CA ALA A 304 -7.39 7.84 15.67
C ALA A 304 -8.12 6.71 14.92
N SER A 305 -7.42 5.81 14.22
CA SER A 305 -8.05 4.68 13.53
C SER A 305 -8.71 3.66 14.47
N GLN A 306 -8.20 3.48 15.70
CA GLN A 306 -8.84 2.61 16.70
C GLN A 306 -10.15 3.22 17.19
N PHE A 307 -10.15 4.53 17.44
CA PHE A 307 -11.36 5.28 17.78
C PHE A 307 -12.39 5.19 16.66
N LEU A 308 -12.01 5.49 15.41
CA LEU A 308 -12.90 5.41 14.26
C LEU A 308 -13.43 3.99 14.01
N THR A 309 -12.63 2.95 14.27
CA THR A 309 -13.08 1.55 14.19
C THR A 309 -14.18 1.27 15.21
N LEU A 310 -13.95 1.65 16.47
CA LEU A 310 -14.90 1.44 17.57
C LEU A 310 -16.19 2.26 17.36
N GLN A 311 -16.07 3.50 16.89
CA GLN A 311 -17.21 4.34 16.51
C GLN A 311 -18.02 3.67 15.39
N SER A 312 -17.33 3.22 14.34
CA SER A 312 -17.97 2.55 13.20
C SER A 312 -18.67 1.23 13.58
N LEU A 313 -18.15 0.51 14.59
CA LEU A 313 -18.79 -0.67 15.17
C LEU A 313 -20.04 -0.29 15.97
N LEU A 314 -19.96 0.76 16.80
CA LEU A 314 -21.10 1.23 17.59
C LEU A 314 -22.25 1.70 16.69
N ASP A 315 -21.95 2.46 15.64
CA ASP A 315 -22.95 2.93 14.66
C ASP A 315 -23.68 1.78 13.95
N LYS A 316 -23.10 0.57 13.95
CA LYS A 316 -23.62 -0.64 13.32
C LYS A 316 -24.06 -1.69 14.33
N LYS A 317 -24.08 -1.38 15.63
CA LYS A 317 -24.35 -2.33 16.73
C LYS A 317 -25.59 -3.18 16.47
N ASP A 318 -26.73 -2.56 16.20
CA ASP A 318 -28.00 -3.28 16.00
C ASP A 318 -27.98 -4.20 14.77
N SER A 319 -27.37 -3.75 13.66
CA SER A 319 -27.19 -4.57 12.46
C SER A 319 -26.28 -5.76 12.73
N LEU A 320 -25.18 -5.57 13.46
CA LEU A 320 -24.22 -6.63 13.79
C LEU A 320 -24.81 -7.64 14.77
N MET A 321 -25.57 -7.18 15.77
CA MET A 321 -26.28 -8.07 16.70
C MET A 321 -27.32 -8.93 15.98
N LYS A 322 -28.09 -8.35 15.04
CA LYS A 322 -29.02 -9.11 14.18
C LYS A 322 -28.29 -10.11 13.29
N MET A 323 -27.15 -9.73 12.73
CA MET A 323 -26.36 -10.60 11.87
C MET A 323 -25.91 -11.88 12.59
N VAL A 324 -25.34 -11.77 13.79
CA VAL A 324 -24.74 -12.94 14.47
C VAL A 324 -25.76 -13.97 14.95
N VAL A 325 -27.04 -13.59 15.08
CA VAL A 325 -28.14 -14.49 15.47
C VAL A 325 -28.96 -15.00 14.29
N ASP A 326 -28.66 -14.56 13.07
CA ASP A 326 -29.40 -14.94 11.87
C ASP A 326 -28.94 -16.31 11.33
N ALA A 327 -29.85 -17.08 10.75
CA ALA A 327 -29.55 -18.36 10.13
C ALA A 327 -28.45 -18.25 9.05
N LYS A 328 -28.33 -17.10 8.36
CA LYS A 328 -27.24 -16.85 7.42
C LYS A 328 -25.87 -16.90 8.07
N TRP A 329 -25.73 -16.50 9.33
CA TRP A 329 -24.48 -16.59 10.08
C TRP A 329 -24.17 -18.02 10.51
N GLU A 330 -25.17 -18.74 11.01
CA GLU A 330 -25.04 -20.15 11.43
C GLU A 330 -24.65 -21.07 10.28
N ASN A 331 -25.15 -20.78 9.07
CA ASN A 331 -24.84 -21.55 7.87
C ASN A 331 -23.39 -21.36 7.34
N ILE A 332 -22.62 -20.43 7.91
CA ILE A 332 -21.22 -20.20 7.51
C ILE A 332 -20.30 -21.15 8.28
N LYS A 333 -19.59 -22.04 7.58
CA LYS A 333 -18.66 -23.01 8.21
C LYS A 333 -17.64 -22.36 9.16
N ASP A 334 -17.13 -21.17 8.83
CA ASP A 334 -16.11 -20.47 9.60
C ASP A 334 -16.63 -19.96 10.96
N THR A 335 -17.95 -19.75 11.14
CA THR A 335 -18.52 -19.24 12.40
C THR A 335 -18.50 -20.29 13.51
N SER A 336 -18.47 -21.57 13.15
CA SER A 336 -18.29 -22.69 14.09
C SER A 336 -16.85 -22.80 14.63
N SER A 337 -15.89 -22.11 14.02
CA SER A 337 -14.50 -22.09 14.49
C SER A 337 -14.37 -21.38 15.85
N LYS A 338 -13.26 -21.60 16.55
CA LYS A 338 -12.95 -20.89 17.81
C LYS A 338 -13.07 -19.37 17.65
N LYS A 339 -12.52 -18.82 16.57
CA LYS A 339 -12.58 -17.38 16.25
C LYS A 339 -13.99 -16.89 15.95
N GLY A 340 -14.80 -17.73 15.30
CA GLY A 340 -16.20 -17.43 15.01
C GLY A 340 -17.07 -17.37 16.27
N LYS A 341 -16.86 -18.30 17.21
CA LYS A 341 -17.50 -18.28 18.53
C LYS A 341 -17.07 -17.06 19.35
N GLU A 342 -15.77 -16.76 19.39
CA GLU A 342 -15.26 -15.54 20.05
C GLU A 342 -15.86 -14.26 19.44
N ALA A 343 -16.04 -14.21 18.11
CA ALA A 343 -16.68 -13.10 17.42
C ALA A 343 -18.17 -12.97 17.79
N TYR A 344 -18.90 -14.09 17.85
CA TYR A 344 -20.29 -14.15 18.29
C TYR A 344 -20.44 -13.65 19.73
N ASP A 345 -19.65 -14.20 20.66
CA ASP A 345 -19.67 -13.83 22.07
C ASP A 345 -19.33 -12.35 22.29
N THR A 346 -18.38 -11.82 21.51
CA THR A 346 -18.00 -10.40 21.58
C THR A 346 -19.15 -9.47 21.21
N ILE A 347 -19.86 -9.76 20.12
CA ILE A 347 -20.96 -8.90 19.63
C ILE A 347 -22.21 -8.99 20.50
N LEU A 348 -22.45 -10.12 21.16
CA LEU A 348 -23.56 -10.25 22.11
C LEU A 348 -23.21 -9.78 23.53
N SER A 349 -21.94 -9.49 23.80
CA SER A 349 -21.49 -9.08 25.13
C SER A 349 -21.92 -7.64 25.46
N VAL A 350 -22.80 -7.50 26.45
CA VAL A 350 -23.17 -6.20 27.03
C VAL A 350 -21.94 -5.48 27.60
N MET A 351 -21.03 -6.23 28.23
CA MET A 351 -19.79 -5.68 28.80
C MET A 351 -18.86 -5.09 27.74
N PHE A 352 -18.80 -5.72 26.56
CA PHE A 352 -18.05 -5.19 25.42
C PHE A 352 -18.63 -3.85 24.98
N TRP A 353 -19.93 -3.77 24.69
CA TRP A 353 -20.56 -2.53 24.21
C TRP A 353 -20.50 -1.39 25.23
N ASN A 354 -20.73 -1.66 26.51
CA ASN A 354 -20.54 -0.67 27.57
C ASN A 354 -19.07 -0.18 27.63
N GLY A 355 -18.12 -1.09 27.39
CA GLY A 355 -16.71 -0.75 27.25
C GLY A 355 -16.42 0.16 26.05
N VAL A 356 -17.04 -0.11 24.90
CA VAL A 356 -16.94 0.71 23.68
C VAL A 356 -17.50 2.11 23.92
N GLU A 357 -18.67 2.24 24.53
CA GLU A 357 -19.29 3.55 24.81
C GLU A 357 -18.44 4.39 25.77
N VAL A 358 -17.91 3.79 26.84
CA VAL A 358 -17.00 4.48 27.76
C VAL A 358 -15.69 4.86 27.06
N PHE A 359 -15.14 3.98 26.22
CA PHE A 359 -13.96 4.27 25.42
C PHE A 359 -14.20 5.51 24.54
N LEU A 360 -15.30 5.54 23.79
CA LEU A 360 -15.59 6.65 22.89
C LEU A 360 -15.75 7.96 23.66
N LYS A 361 -16.49 7.96 24.79
CA LYS A 361 -16.65 9.17 25.63
C LYS A 361 -15.34 9.72 26.17
N VAL A 362 -14.39 8.84 26.55
CA VAL A 362 -13.08 9.26 27.08
C VAL A 362 -12.19 9.83 25.96
N PHE A 363 -12.27 9.27 24.76
CA PHE A 363 -11.37 9.60 23.65
C PHE A 363 -11.93 10.73 22.76
N GLU A 364 -13.24 10.96 22.75
CA GLU A 364 -13.92 11.96 21.91
C GLU A 364 -13.31 13.37 22.02
N PRO A 365 -13.02 13.94 23.21
CA PRO A 365 -12.44 15.29 23.29
C PRO A 365 -11.05 15.37 22.65
N LEU A 366 -10.25 14.30 22.78
CA LEU A 366 -8.90 14.25 22.21
C LEU A 366 -8.91 14.07 20.70
N VAL A 367 -9.90 13.36 20.16
CA VAL A 367 -10.07 13.22 18.71
C VAL A 367 -10.60 14.51 18.09
N LYS A 368 -11.53 15.22 18.76
CA LYS A 368 -11.99 16.55 18.32
C LYS A 368 -10.90 17.63 18.30
N LEU A 369 -9.78 17.42 19.00
CA LEU A 369 -8.60 18.29 18.93
C LEU A 369 -7.70 17.98 17.73
N LEU A 370 -7.89 16.82 17.09
CA LEU A 370 -7.14 16.40 15.91
C LEU A 370 -7.87 16.68 14.59
N ASP A 371 -9.20 16.77 14.64
CA ASP A 371 -10.06 17.25 13.56
C ASP A 371 -10.07 18.78 13.51
#